data_AF-A0A9Q0Y4Q2-F1
#
_entry.id   AF-A0A9Q0Y4Q2-F1
#
_cell.length_a   1.000
_cell.length_b   1.000
_cell.length_c   1.000
_cell.angle_alpha   90.00
_cell.angle_beta   90.00
_cell.angle_gamma   90.00
#
_symmetry.space_group_name_H-M   'P 1'
#
loop_
_entity.id
_entity.type
_entity.pdbx_description
1 polymer ?
#
loop_
_entity_poly.entity_id
_entity_poly.type
_entity_poly.pdbx_seq_one_letter_code
_entity_poly.pdbx_strand_id
1 'polypeptide(L)'
;MTEQQEDERYVLGAFDGLHVVEGEYYCQVCTLLKCASTDLQTCGQAATTAHTQFDSFALSGTFSTNYVFPEVLLSGVQLAPGEFQVLNDGRLISVKRTSQPVLTITLFGRWFESDPPRPYTHSRIH
;
A
#
# COMPACT_ATOMS: atom_id res chain seq x y z
N MET A 1 12.37 -18.39 -18.07
CA MET A 1 11.00 -18.68 -17.60
C MET A 1 10.94 -18.15 -16.19
N THR A 2 10.05 -17.20 -15.90
CA THR A 2 9.78 -16.74 -14.53
C THR A 2 9.06 -17.88 -13.81
N GLU A 3 9.79 -18.60 -12.94
CA GLU A 3 9.21 -19.64 -12.10
C GLU A 3 8.22 -18.97 -11.14
N GLN A 4 6.95 -19.39 -11.21
CA GLN A 4 5.94 -18.94 -10.27
C GLN A 4 6.16 -19.71 -8.98
N GLN A 5 6.37 -19.00 -7.88
CA GLN A 5 6.53 -19.63 -6.58
C GLN A 5 5.14 -20.13 -6.12
N GLU A 6 4.89 -21.43 -6.27
CA GLU A 6 3.56 -22.02 -5.98
C GLU A 6 3.11 -21.81 -4.53
N ASP A 7 4.07 -21.57 -3.63
CA ASP A 7 3.86 -21.33 -2.20
C ASP A 7 3.62 -19.84 -1.85
N GLU A 8 3.54 -18.94 -2.82
CA GLU A 8 3.22 -17.52 -2.60
C GLU A 8 1.99 -17.06 -3.38
N ARG A 9 1.17 -16.25 -2.72
CA ARG A 9 0.00 -15.59 -3.31
C ARG A 9 0.14 -14.09 -3.18
N TYR A 10 -0.13 -13.39 -4.28
CA TYR A 10 -0.25 -11.94 -4.32
C TYR A 10 -1.66 -11.59 -4.77
N VAL A 11 -2.20 -10.52 -4.19
CA VAL A 11 -3.52 -9.99 -4.54
C VAL A 11 -3.43 -8.50 -4.80
N LEU A 12 -4.33 -8.01 -5.66
CA LEU A 12 -4.60 -6.59 -5.81
C LEU A 12 -5.86 -6.26 -4.99
N GLY A 13 -5.72 -5.37 -4.01
CA GLY A 13 -6.78 -4.91 -3.14
C GLY A 13 -7.09 -3.43 -3.34
N ALA A 14 -8.34 -3.06 -3.08
CA ALA A 14 -8.80 -1.68 -3.04
C ALA A 14 -9.64 -1.44 -1.78
N PHE A 15 -9.49 -0.26 -1.18
CA PHE A 15 -10.30 0.19 -0.06
C PHE A 15 -10.68 1.66 -0.25
N ASP A 16 -11.91 2.02 0.10
CA ASP A 16 -12.44 3.39 0.06
C ASP A 16 -13.42 3.53 1.22
N GLY A 17 -12.95 4.06 2.35
CA GLY A 17 -13.76 4.07 3.57
C GLY A 17 -13.09 4.66 4.80
N LEU A 18 -13.86 4.69 5.89
CA LEU A 18 -13.43 5.18 7.19
C LEU A 18 -12.70 4.07 7.97
N HIS A 19 -11.44 4.29 8.32
CA HIS A 19 -10.75 3.52 9.34
C HIS A 19 -11.19 4.00 10.73
N VAL A 20 -11.46 3.08 11.66
CA VAL A 20 -12.02 3.38 12.99
C VAL A 20 -11.27 2.72 14.15
N VAL A 21 -10.33 1.81 13.87
CA VAL A 21 -9.59 1.08 14.91
C VAL A 21 -8.34 1.90 15.26
N GLU A 22 -8.10 2.18 16.53
CA GLU A 22 -6.93 2.98 16.97
C GLU A 22 -6.83 4.41 16.37
N GLY A 23 -7.92 4.89 15.74
CA GLY A 23 -8.04 6.23 15.17
C GLY A 23 -9.17 6.29 14.16
N GLU A 24 -9.75 7.48 13.96
CA GLU A 24 -10.79 7.71 12.96
C GLU A 24 -10.26 8.55 11.81
N TYR A 25 -10.17 7.96 10.61
CA TYR A 25 -9.63 8.63 9.44
C TYR A 25 -10.02 7.95 8.12
N TYR A 26 -10.41 8.74 7.11
CA TYR A 26 -10.93 8.23 5.83
C TYR A 26 -9.83 7.96 4.82
N CYS A 27 -9.60 6.71 4.44
CA CYS A 27 -8.54 6.34 3.50
C CYS A 27 -9.08 5.71 2.22
N GLN A 28 -8.37 6.00 1.14
CA GLN A 28 -8.48 5.32 -0.14
C GLN A 28 -7.16 4.60 -0.39
N VAL A 29 -7.18 3.31 -0.68
CA VAL A 29 -5.96 2.51 -0.80
C VAL A 29 -6.05 1.62 -2.03
N CYS A 30 -5.00 1.61 -2.84
CA CYS A 30 -4.77 0.57 -3.85
C CYS A 30 -3.48 -0.16 -3.48
N THR A 31 -3.52 -1.48 -3.34
CA THR A 31 -2.37 -2.24 -2.86
C THR A 31 -2.21 -3.54 -3.62
N LEU A 32 -1.01 -3.80 -4.13
CA LEU A 32 -0.54 -5.13 -4.48
C LEU A 32 0.24 -5.66 -3.27
N LEU A 33 -0.19 -6.77 -2.69
CA LEU A 33 0.45 -7.31 -1.49
C LEU A 33 0.62 -8.82 -1.53
N LYS A 34 1.64 -9.30 -0.81
CA LYS A 34 1.85 -10.71 -0.52
C LYS A 34 0.94 -11.15 0.63
N CYS A 35 0.17 -12.22 0.43
CA CYS A 35 -0.65 -12.80 1.49
C CYS A 35 0.23 -13.54 2.52
N ALA A 36 -0.20 -13.63 3.78
CA ALA A 36 0.63 -14.25 4.82
C ALA A 36 0.91 -15.74 4.53
N SER A 37 -0.07 -16.45 3.98
CA SER A 37 0.04 -17.82 3.47
C SER A 37 -0.60 -17.95 2.06
N THR A 38 -0.73 -19.18 1.56
CA THR A 38 -1.45 -19.49 0.31
C THR A 38 -2.97 -19.41 0.45
N ASP A 39 -3.50 -19.31 1.68
CA ASP A 39 -4.91 -19.07 1.95
C ASP A 39 -5.27 -17.59 1.74
N LEU A 40 -6.24 -17.34 0.86
CA LEU A 40 -6.73 -16.00 0.53
C LEU A 40 -7.29 -15.23 1.73
N GLN A 41 -7.76 -15.92 2.78
CA GLN A 41 -8.25 -15.25 4.01
C GLN A 41 -7.14 -14.59 4.80
N THR A 42 -5.87 -14.91 4.51
CA THR A 42 -4.71 -14.29 5.17
C THR A 42 -4.19 -13.05 4.45
N CYS A 43 -4.76 -12.69 3.30
CA CYS A 43 -4.35 -11.49 2.57
C CYS A 43 -4.73 -10.23 3.39
N GLY A 44 -3.74 -9.39 3.68
CA GLY A 44 -3.88 -8.22 4.56
C GLY A 44 -3.43 -8.48 6.01
N GLN A 45 -3.17 -9.73 6.40
CA GLN A 45 -2.43 -10.02 7.63
C GLN A 45 -0.95 -9.66 7.47
N ALA A 46 -0.27 -9.42 8.59
CA ALA A 46 1.14 -9.05 8.59
C ALA A 46 2.01 -10.16 7.96
N ALA A 47 2.84 -9.79 7.00
CA ALA A 47 3.87 -10.64 6.40
C ALA A 47 5.20 -9.89 6.39
N THR A 48 6.27 -10.53 6.88
CA THR A 48 7.60 -9.92 6.96
C THR A 48 8.59 -10.49 5.93
N THR A 49 8.26 -11.62 5.31
CA THR A 49 9.09 -12.29 4.31
C THR A 49 8.30 -12.63 3.05
N ALA A 50 9.01 -12.58 1.93
CA ALA A 50 8.56 -12.97 0.60
C ALA A 50 9.75 -13.53 -0.21
N HIS A 51 9.45 -14.21 -1.31
CA HIS A 51 10.42 -14.85 -2.21
C HIS A 51 10.27 -14.40 -3.67
N THR A 52 9.09 -13.89 -4.06
CA THR A 52 8.81 -13.41 -5.42
C THR A 52 9.36 -11.99 -5.67
N GLN A 53 10.28 -11.88 -6.64
CA GLN A 53 10.74 -10.60 -7.21
C GLN A 53 9.87 -10.19 -8.39
N PHE A 54 9.75 -8.89 -8.64
CA PHE A 54 9.00 -8.36 -9.77
C PHE A 54 9.97 -7.78 -10.81
N ASP A 55 9.89 -8.26 -12.05
CA ASP A 55 10.64 -7.69 -13.17
C ASP A 55 10.18 -6.27 -13.49
N SER A 56 8.87 -6.02 -13.37
CA SER A 56 8.29 -4.69 -13.44
C SER A 56 6.94 -4.62 -12.71
N PHE A 57 6.54 -3.40 -12.32
CA PHE A 57 5.19 -3.10 -11.84
C PHE A 57 4.78 -1.69 -12.27
N ALA A 58 3.45 -1.49 -12.37
CA ALA A 58 2.82 -0.19 -12.52
C ALA A 58 1.47 -0.22 -11.80
N LEU A 59 1.28 0.68 -10.83
CA LEU A 59 0.07 0.78 -10.03
C LEU A 59 -0.49 2.21 -10.08
N SER A 60 -1.80 2.33 -10.22
CA SER A 60 -2.55 3.59 -10.15
C SER A 60 -3.95 3.34 -9.60
N GLY A 61 -4.61 4.41 -9.19
CA GLY A 61 -6.01 4.37 -8.75
C GLY A 61 -6.72 5.69 -9.06
N THR A 62 -8.05 5.66 -9.01
CA THR A 62 -8.90 6.84 -9.17
C THR A 62 -9.19 7.46 -7.81
N PHE A 63 -8.19 8.15 -7.25
CA PHE A 63 -8.30 8.78 -5.93
C PHE A 63 -9.13 10.07 -5.98
N SER A 64 -9.94 10.29 -4.96
CA SER A 64 -10.68 11.54 -4.72
C SER A 64 -9.85 12.62 -4.01
N THR A 65 -8.58 12.32 -3.75
CA THR A 65 -7.64 13.16 -2.99
C THR A 65 -6.30 13.27 -3.73
N ASN A 66 -5.64 14.42 -3.57
CA ASN A 66 -4.26 14.62 -4.05
C ASN A 66 -3.21 14.16 -3.03
N TYR A 67 -3.62 13.80 -1.81
CA TYR A 67 -2.72 13.37 -0.73
C TYR A 67 -2.54 11.85 -0.78
N VAL A 68 -1.74 11.39 -1.74
CA VAL A 68 -1.42 9.98 -1.94
C VAL A 68 0.05 9.73 -1.65
N PHE A 69 0.32 8.76 -0.76
CA PHE A 69 1.65 8.38 -0.32
C PHE A 69 2.05 7.06 -0.99
N PRO A 70 3.08 7.05 -1.86
CA PRO A 70 3.55 5.84 -2.53
C PRO A 70 4.44 5.00 -1.60
N GLU A 71 4.17 3.70 -1.54
CA GLU A 71 4.86 2.76 -0.67
C GLU A 71 5.36 1.56 -1.48
N VAL A 72 6.64 1.21 -1.32
CA VAL A 72 7.23 -0.04 -1.84
C VAL A 72 8.06 -0.65 -0.73
N LEU A 73 7.67 -1.84 -0.29
CA LEU A 73 8.33 -2.56 0.79
C LEU A 73 8.77 -3.93 0.30
N LEU A 74 10.02 -4.26 0.55
CA LEU A 74 10.67 -5.52 0.19
C LEU A 74 10.77 -6.44 1.41
N SER A 75 11.04 -7.72 1.15
CA SER A 75 11.24 -8.77 2.16
C SER A 75 12.21 -8.33 3.26
N GLY A 76 11.87 -8.65 4.51
CA GLY A 76 12.59 -8.16 5.69
C GLY A 76 12.27 -6.70 6.05
N VAL A 77 11.16 -6.16 5.57
CA VAL A 77 10.71 -4.77 5.84
C VAL A 77 11.74 -3.74 5.37
N GLN A 78 12.28 -3.96 4.17
CA GLN A 78 13.31 -3.09 3.58
C GLN A 78 12.70 -2.13 2.56
N LEU A 79 13.21 -0.90 2.53
CA LEU A 79 12.84 0.08 1.50
C LEU A 79 13.51 -0.27 0.16
N ALA A 80 12.93 0.24 -0.93
CA ALA A 80 13.44 0.06 -2.30
C ALA A 80 13.97 1.39 -2.91
N PRO A 81 15.01 2.03 -2.34
CA PRO A 81 15.47 3.33 -2.79
C PRO A 81 15.99 3.28 -4.23
N GLY A 82 15.47 4.17 -5.08
CA GLY A 82 15.85 4.25 -6.49
C GLY A 82 15.41 3.07 -7.35
N GLU A 83 14.45 2.25 -6.88
CA GLU A 83 13.87 1.15 -7.66
C GLU A 83 12.50 1.48 -8.24
N PHE A 84 11.91 2.60 -7.82
CA PHE A 84 10.60 3.06 -8.28
C PHE A 84 10.56 4.57 -8.47
N GLN A 85 9.54 5.02 -9.20
CA GLN A 85 9.22 6.44 -9.35
C GLN A 85 7.70 6.65 -9.46
N VAL A 86 7.25 7.86 -9.15
CA VAL A 86 5.86 8.29 -9.41
C VAL A 86 5.86 9.18 -10.63
N LEU A 87 5.02 8.85 -11.60
CA LEU A 87 4.81 9.65 -12.81
C LEU A 87 3.84 10.81 -12.56
N ASN A 88 3.87 11.81 -13.44
CA ASN A 88 2.99 12.98 -13.34
C ASN A 88 1.50 12.63 -13.46
N ASP A 89 1.17 11.47 -14.03
CA ASP A 89 -0.21 10.97 -14.13
C ASP A 89 -0.64 10.13 -12.91
N GLY A 90 0.17 10.10 -11.85
CA GLY A 90 -0.13 9.39 -10.61
C GLY A 90 0.21 7.90 -10.61
N ARG A 91 0.81 7.35 -11.69
CA ARG A 91 1.27 5.95 -11.70
C ARG A 91 2.56 5.78 -10.89
N LEU A 92 2.54 4.84 -9.94
CA LEU A 92 3.71 4.32 -9.26
C LEU A 92 4.30 3.17 -10.09
N ILE A 93 5.52 3.33 -10.59
CA ILE A 93 6.15 2.35 -11.49
C ILE A 93 7.52 1.90 -10.98
N SER A 94 7.92 0.68 -11.34
CA SER A 94 9.30 0.22 -11.23
C SER A 94 10.18 0.87 -12.30
N VAL A 95 11.40 1.29 -11.94
CA VAL A 95 12.40 1.72 -12.93
C VAL A 95 13.38 0.60 -13.33
N LYS A 96 13.38 -0.49 -12.56
CA LYS A 96 14.17 -1.70 -12.77
C LYS A 96 13.51 -2.88 -12.05
N ARG A 97 13.99 -4.09 -12.30
CA ARG A 97 13.64 -5.29 -11.52
C ARG A 97 13.93 -5.05 -10.04
N THR A 98 13.04 -5.50 -9.16
CA THR A 98 13.22 -5.32 -7.72
C THR A 98 14.45 -6.09 -7.23
N SER A 99 15.27 -5.47 -6.37
CA SER A 99 16.48 -6.10 -5.86
C SER A 99 16.21 -7.26 -4.91
N GLN A 100 15.05 -7.23 -4.24
CA GLN A 100 14.58 -8.23 -3.31
C GLN A 100 13.11 -8.56 -3.56
N PRO A 101 12.61 -9.67 -3.00
CA PRO A 101 11.20 -10.02 -3.09
C PRO A 101 10.29 -8.93 -2.51
N VAL A 102 9.11 -8.76 -3.07
CA VAL A 102 8.19 -7.67 -2.72
C VAL A 102 7.21 -8.12 -1.63
N LEU A 103 7.03 -7.31 -0.58
CA LEU A 103 5.93 -7.49 0.37
C LEU A 103 4.69 -6.73 -0.09
N THR A 104 4.88 -5.46 -0.47
CA THR A 104 3.78 -4.62 -0.94
C THR A 104 4.25 -3.50 -1.87
N ILE A 105 3.38 -3.15 -2.82
CA ILE A 105 3.43 -1.93 -3.63
C ILE A 105 2.06 -1.26 -3.42
N THR A 106 2.04 -0.10 -2.79
CA THR A 106 0.80 0.54 -2.32
C THR A 106 0.76 2.03 -2.67
N LEU A 107 -0.43 2.50 -3.00
CA LEU A 107 -0.79 3.91 -3.02
C LEU A 107 -1.77 4.15 -1.88
N PHE A 108 -1.30 4.81 -0.82
CA PHE A 108 -2.09 5.11 0.38
C PHE A 108 -2.61 6.55 0.32
N GLY A 109 -3.90 6.73 0.06
CA GLY A 109 -4.57 8.03 -0.02
C GLY A 109 -5.24 8.45 1.28
N ARG A 110 -5.04 9.70 1.69
CA ARG A 110 -5.76 10.33 2.81
C ARG A 110 -6.79 11.32 2.29
N TRP A 111 -8.06 11.13 2.64
CA TRP A 111 -9.13 12.07 2.31
C TRP A 111 -9.53 12.85 3.56
N PHE A 112 -8.72 13.85 3.91
CA PHE A 112 -8.85 14.60 5.17
C PHE A 112 -10.20 15.30 5.32
N GLU A 113 -10.80 15.77 4.23
CA GLU A 113 -12.11 16.42 4.21
C GLU A 113 -13.26 15.44 4.55
N SER A 114 -13.01 14.13 4.44
CA SER A 114 -13.95 13.06 4.80
C SER A 114 -13.67 12.46 6.18
N ASP A 115 -12.68 12.97 6.92
CA ASP A 115 -12.50 12.58 8.31
C ASP A 115 -13.69 13.07 9.16
N PRO A 116 -14.09 12.32 10.21
CA PRO A 116 -15.08 12.77 11.16
C PRO A 116 -14.68 14.09 11.80
N PRO A 117 -15.65 14.97 12.14
CA PRO A 117 -15.35 16.23 12.80
C PRO A 117 -14.61 15.94 14.12
N ARG A 118 -13.42 16.51 14.26
CA ARG A 118 -12.68 16.43 15.51
C ARG A 118 -13.53 17.07 16.61
N PRO A 119 -13.66 16.47 17.80
CA PRO A 119 -14.28 17.17 18.91
C PRO A 119 -13.50 18.46 19.16
N TYR A 120 -14.15 19.60 18.97
CA TYR A 120 -13.59 20.91 19.28
C TYR A 120 -13.20 20.90 20.76
N THR A 121 -11.91 20.78 21.07
CA THR A 121 -11.39 21.19 22.38
C THR A 121 -11.40 22.71 22.42
N HIS A 122 -12.56 23.27 22.72
CA HIS A 122 -12.66 24.63 23.24
C HIS A 122 -12.03 24.62 24.64
N SER A 123 -10.70 24.63 24.72
CA SER A 123 -10.00 25.11 25.91
C SER A 123 -10.20 26.63 25.95
N ARG A 124 -11.39 27.08 26.34
CA ARG A 124 -11.58 28.43 26.87
C ARG A 124 -10.79 28.46 28.17
N ILE A 125 -9.59 29.03 28.12
CA ILE A 125 -8.90 29.53 29.30
C ILE A 125 -9.68 30.78 29.71
N HIS A 126 -10.52 30.65 30.73
CA HIS A 126 -11.01 31.77 31.54
C HIS A 126 -10.14 31.86 32.79
#